data_AF-W2L4W3-F1
#
_entry.id   AF-W2L4W3-F1
#
_cell.length_a   1.000
_cell.length_b   1.000
_cell.length_c   1.000
_cell.angle_alpha   90.00
_cell.angle_beta   90.00
_cell.angle_gamma   90.00
#
_symmetry.space_group_name_H-M   'P 1'
#
loop_
_entity.id
_entity.type
_entity.pdbx_description
1 polymer ?
#
loop_
_entity_poly.entity_id
_entity_poly.type
_entity_poly.pdbx_seq_one_letter_code
_entity_poly.pdbx_strand_id
1 'polypeptide(L)' 'EYFLRAVMAPDVAFGELCGVDALIDQWQRYSLSFGSLYFKLNRMEEQPFGALETSAEHHVQRAPSKH' A
#
# COMPACT_ATOMS: atom_id res chain seq x y z
N GLU A 1 -6.27 0.91 12.16
CA GLU A 1 -6.52 2.26 11.61
C GLU A 1 -5.63 3.34 12.25
N TYR A 2 -5.43 3.35 13.57
CA TYR A 2 -4.59 4.36 14.25
C TYR A 2 -3.12 4.39 13.78
N PHE A 3 -2.52 3.24 13.48
CA PHE A 3 -1.13 3.16 13.01
C PHE A 3 -0.90 3.95 11.72
N LEU A 4 -1.71 3.74 10.69
CA LEU A 4 -1.53 4.41 9.39
C LEU A 4 -1.68 5.92 9.50
N ARG A 5 -2.62 6.40 10.33
CA ARG A 5 -2.77 7.83 10.62
C ARG A 5 -1.60 8.44 11.37
N ALA A 6 -0.84 7.65 12.12
CA ALA A 6 0.32 8.11 12.88
C ALA A 6 1.62 8.10 12.06
N VAL A 7 1.74 7.22 11.05
CA VAL A 7 2.99 7.03 10.29
C VAL A 7 2.95 7.62 8.88
N MET A 8 1.76 7.90 8.33
CA MET A 8 1.61 8.49 7.00
C MET A 8 1.43 10.01 7.08
N ALA A 9 1.92 10.70 6.06
CA ALA A 9 1.59 12.11 5.87
C ALA A 9 0.07 12.28 5.64
N PRO A 10 -0.56 13.37 6.13
CA PRO A 10 -2.00 13.59 5.97
C PRO A 10 -2.46 13.62 4.51
N ASP A 11 -1.57 14.00 3.60
CA ASP A 11 -1.76 14.13 2.15
C ASP A 11 -1.09 13.01 1.34
N VAL A 12 -0.83 11.85 1.97
CA VAL A 12 -0.26 10.68 1.28
C VAL A 12 -1.03 10.37 -0.01
N ALA A 13 -0.28 10.24 -1.12
CA ALA A 13 -0.84 9.92 -2.43
C ALA A 13 -0.67 8.43 -2.76
N PHE A 14 -1.71 7.81 -3.32
CA PHE A 14 -1.68 6.43 -3.81
C PHE A 14 -2.47 6.32 -5.13
N GLY A 15 -1.74 6.31 -6.25
CA GLY A 15 -2.37 6.46 -7.57
C GLY A 15 -3.10 7.81 -7.66
N GLU A 16 -4.40 7.77 -7.95
CA GLU A 16 -5.27 8.96 -8.00
C GLU A 16 -5.88 9.32 -6.63
N LEU A 17 -5.61 8.54 -5.58
CA LEU A 17 -6.14 8.78 -4.24
C LEU A 17 -5.20 9.68 -3.43
N CYS A 18 -5.78 10.55 -2.59
CA CYS A 18 -5.05 11.40 -1.66
C CYS A 18 -5.67 11.30 -0.27
N GLY A 19 -4.80 11.20 0.74
CA GLY A 19 -5.16 11.16 2.15
C GLY A 19 -5.23 9.76 2.75
N VAL A 20 -4.96 9.69 4.06
CA VAL A 20 -4.83 8.43 4.80
C VAL A 20 -6.14 7.62 4.79
N ASP A 21 -7.29 8.29 4.88
CA ASP A 21 -8.59 7.61 4.89
C ASP A 21 -8.90 6.97 3.54
N ALA A 22 -8.61 7.65 2.43
CA ALA A 22 -8.76 7.09 1.08
C ALA A 22 -7.84 5.87 0.87
N LEU A 23 -6.62 5.91 1.41
CA LEU A 23 -5.69 4.77 1.39
C LEU A 23 -6.23 3.58 2.19
N ILE A 24 -6.78 3.80 3.40
CA ILE A 24 -7.36 2.74 4.23
C ILE A 24 -8.55 2.08 3.53
N ASP A 25 -9.46 2.88 2.97
CA ASP A 25 -10.62 2.37 2.24
C ASP A 25 -10.20 1.50 1.05
N GLN A 26 -9.19 1.93 0.30
CA GLN A 26 -8.68 1.16 -0.82
C GLN A 26 -7.99 -0.13 -0.38
N TRP A 27 -7.23 -0.09 0.72
CA TRP A 27 -6.59 -1.27 1.29
C TRP A 27 -7.62 -2.32 1.74
N GLN A 28 -8.73 -1.89 2.35
CA GLN A 28 -9.82 -2.79 2.73
C GLN A 28 -10.45 -3.46 1.50
N ARG A 29 -10.70 -2.70 0.42
CA ARG A 29 -11.23 -3.27 -0.84
C ARG A 29 -10.31 -4.30 -1.46
N TYR A 30 -9.00 -4.04 -1.47
CA TYR A 30 -8.02 -5.01 -1.96
C TYR A 30 -7.97 -6.26 -1.09
N SER A 31 -8.05 -6.11 0.24
CA SER A 31 -8.05 -7.23 1.18
C SER A 31 -9.28 -8.14 1.06
N LEU A 32 -10.40 -7.60 0.54
CA LEU A 32 -11.62 -8.37 0.24
C LEU A 32 -11.56 -9.06 -1.14
N SER A 33 -10.91 -8.42 -2.12
CA SER A 33 -10.90 -8.87 -3.52
C SER A 33 -9.76 -9.83 -3.82
N PHE A 34 -8.68 -9.75 -3.05
CA PHE A 34 -7.45 -10.50 -3.25
C PHE A 34 -7.09 -11.23 -1.96
N GLY A 35 -6.38 -12.36 -2.09
CA GLY A 35 -5.78 -13.01 -0.93
C GLY A 35 -4.68 -12.13 -0.31
N SER A 36 -3.83 -12.73 0.52
CA SER A 36 -2.69 -12.00 1.10
C SER A 36 -1.87 -11.28 0.02
N LEU A 37 -1.68 -9.98 0.19
CA LEU A 37 -0.84 -9.16 -0.67
C LEU A 37 0.62 -9.44 -0.32
N TYR A 38 1.35 -10.03 -1.27
CA TYR A 38 2.80 -10.24 -1.13
C TYR A 38 3.54 -9.26 -2.04
N PHE A 39 4.37 -8.43 -1.42
CA PHE A 39 5.27 -7.52 -2.12
C PHE A 39 6.70 -8.04 -1.97
N LYS A 40 7.39 -8.19 -3.10
CA LYS A 40 8.83 -8.42 -3.12
C LYS A 40 9.51 -7.08 -3.35
N LEU A 41 10.20 -6.58 -2.33
CA LEU A 41 11.03 -5.39 -2.47
C LEU A 41 12.21 -5.70 -3.39
N ASN A 42 12.38 -4.90 -4.44
CA ASN A 42 13.43 -5.06 -5.44
C ASN A 42 14.59 -4.09 -5.19
N ARG A 43 14.28 -2.84 -4.85
CA ARG A 43 15.27 -1.78 -4.64
C ARG A 43 14.78 -0.84 -3.55
N MET A 44 15.71 -0.32 -2.77
CA MET A 44 15.45 0.68 -1.73
C MET A 44 16.68 1.59 -1.66
N GLU A 45 16.47 2.88 -1.89
CA GLU A 45 17.53 3.87 -1.96
C GLU A 45 17.14 5.12 -1.20
N GLU A 46 18.09 5.65 -0.42
CA GLU A 46 17.94 6.94 0.21
C GLU A 46 18.24 8.03 -0.82
N GLN A 47 17.29 8.93 -0.97
CA GLN A 47 17.36 10.09 -1.83
C GLN A 47 17.81 11.31 -1.01
N PRO A 48 18.28 12.38 -1.68
CA PRO A 48 18.61 13.63 -1.01
C PRO A 48 17.46 14.09 -0.10
N PHE A 49 17.82 14.72 1.02
CA PHE A 49 16.87 15.20 2.04
C PHE A 49 16.16 14.09 2.84
N GLY A 50 16.69 12.86 2.84
CA GLY A 50 16.21 11.77 3.68
C GLY A 50 14.92 11.12 3.18
N ALA A 51 14.53 11.38 1.93
CA ALA A 51 13.47 10.64 1.28
C ALA A 51 13.95 9.22 0.96
N LEU A 52 13.03 8.25 0.94
CA LEU A 52 13.33 6.89 0.57
C LEU A 52 12.54 6.50 -0.68
N GLU A 53 13.24 6.08 -1.72
CA GLU A 53 12.62 5.54 -2.92
C GLU A 53 12.72 4.02 -2.92
N THR A 54 11.59 3.35 -3.17
CA THR A 54 11.52 1.89 -3.19
C THR A 54 10.81 1.40 -4.44
N SER A 55 11.30 0.31 -5.02
CA SER A 55 10.56 -0.43 -6.05
C SER A 55 10.23 -1.82 -5.53
N ALA A 56 9.02 -2.30 -5.82
CA ALA A 56 8.56 -3.61 -5.42
C ALA A 56 7.68 -4.24 -6.51
N GLU A 57 7.74 -5.55 -6.62
CA GLU A 57 6.82 -6.35 -7.43
C GLU A 57 5.72 -6.91 -6.54
N HIS A 58 4.48 -6.87 -7.01
CA HIS A 58 3.33 -7.42 -6.30
C HIS A 58 2.91 -8.75 -6.93
N HIS A 59 2.93 -9.81 -6.13
CA HIS A 59 2.35 -11.10 -6.51
C HIS A 59 0.96 -11.21 -5.88
N VAL A 60 -0.07 -11.05 -6.70
CA VAL A 60 -1.46 -11.13 -6.25
C VAL A 60 -2.04 -12.48 -6.63
N GLN A 61 -2.35 -13.31 -5.63
CA GLN A 61 -3.21 -14.48 -5.80
C GLN A 61 -4.66 -14.04 -5.59
N ARG A 62 -5.55 -14.33 -6.55
CA ARG A 62 -6.99 -14.10 -6.35
C ARG A 62 -7.47 -14.96 -5.18
N ALA A 63 -8.32 -14.39 -4.32
CA ALA A 63 -8.98 -15.16 -3.29
C ALA A 63 -9.80 -16.29 -3.95
N PRO A 64 -9.82 -17.51 -3.38
CA PRO A 64 -10.66 -18.57 -3.91
C PRO A 64 -12.12 -18.13 -3.88
N SER A 65 -12.83 -18.35 -4.98
CA SER A 65 -14.28 -18.13 -5.08
C SER A 65 -14.96 -18.92 -3.97
N LYS A 66 -15.61 -18.25 -3.02
CA LYS A 66 -16.51 -18.93 -2.08
C LYS A 66 -17.73 -19.37 -2.88
N HIS A 67 -17.77 -20.64 -3.26
CA HIS A 67 -19.00 -21.30 -3.72
C HIS A 67 -20.01 -21.39 -2.58
#